data_AF-A0A0C9VSX8-F1
#
_entry.id   AF-A0A0C9VSX8-F1
#
_cell.length_a   1.000
_cell.length_b   1.000
_cell.length_c   1.000
_cell.angle_alpha   90.00
_cell.angle_beta   90.00
_cell.angle_gamma   90.00
#
_symmetry.space_group_name_H-M   'P 1'
#
loop_
_entity.id
_entity.type
_entity.pdbx_description
1 polymer ?
#
loop_
_entity_poly.entity_id
_entity_poly.type
_entity_poly.pdbx_seq_one_letter_code
_entity_poly.pdbx_strand_id
1 'polypeptide(L)' 'NPEQLEIFSSIMMAIEQGTSLCLFIDGKAGRGKTFLIQSIINEVRSRGQIAIATATSAFAALMYSGGRTTHSAFKV' A
#
# COMPACT_ATOMS: atom_id res chain seq x y z
N ASN A 1 -8.76 10.16 -10.47
CA ASN A 1 -9.33 8.90 -10.98
C ASN A 1 -10.34 8.39 -9.94
N PRO A 2 -11.64 8.35 -10.26
CA PRO A 2 -12.69 7.97 -9.31
C PRO A 2 -12.52 6.57 -8.70
N GLU A 3 -12.14 5.58 -9.51
CA GLU A 3 -11.96 4.18 -9.05
C GLU A 3 -10.83 4.08 -8.01
N GLN A 4 -9.71 4.76 -8.24
CA GLN A 4 -8.61 4.79 -7.26
C GLN A 4 -9.01 5.51 -5.97
N LEU A 5 -9.83 6.56 -6.06
CA LEU A 5 -10.31 7.30 -4.89
C LEU A 5 -11.28 6.44 -4.06
N GLU A 6 -12.13 5.65 -4.71
CA GLU A 6 -13.02 4.70 -4.06
C GLU A 6 -12.22 3.65 -3.29
N ILE A 7 -11.25 3.00 -3.94
CA ILE A 7 -10.37 2.00 -3.29
C ILE A 7 -9.62 2.63 -2.11
N PHE A 8 -9.04 3.82 -2.30
CA PHE A 8 -8.36 4.55 -1.23
C PHE A 8 -9.29 4.78 -0.04
N SER A 9 -10.49 5.32 -0.29
CA SER A 9 -11.47 5.65 0.74
C SER A 9 -11.92 4.39 1.51
N SER A 10 -12.19 3.28 0.81
CA SER A 10 -12.58 2.03 1.46
C SER A 10 -11.49 1.48 2.38
N ILE A 11 -10.21 1.54 1.97
CA ILE A 11 -9.09 1.08 2.79
C ILE A 11 -8.90 2.00 4.01
N MET A 12 -8.93 3.32 3.81
CA MET A 12 -8.77 4.27 4.92
C MET A 12 -9.91 4.15 5.94
N MET A 13 -11.14 3.96 5.47
CA MET A 13 -12.29 3.73 6.35
C MET A 13 -12.14 2.45 7.19
N ALA A 14 -11.67 1.35 6.60
CA ALA A 14 -11.42 0.12 7.34
C ALA A 14 -10.33 0.29 8.41
N ILE A 15 -9.26 1.04 8.10
CA ILE A 15 -8.20 1.38 9.04
C ILE A 15 -8.74 2.23 10.19
N GLU A 16 -9.56 3.24 9.90
CA GLU A 16 -10.19 4.10 10.92
C GLU A 16 -11.13 3.33 11.83
N GLN A 17 -11.86 2.35 11.30
CA GLN A 17 -12.77 1.49 12.07
C GLN A 17 -12.05 0.37 12.83
N GLY A 18 -10.75 0.17 12.61
CA GLY A 18 -9.99 -0.94 13.19
C GLY A 18 -10.41 -2.32 12.65
N THR A 19 -11.05 -2.36 11.48
CA THR A 19 -11.54 -3.59 10.86
C THR A 19 -10.41 -4.29 10.10
N SER A 20 -10.28 -5.60 10.28
CA SER A 20 -9.31 -6.39 9.52
C SER A 20 -9.72 -6.49 8.05
N LEU A 21 -8.77 -6.24 7.14
CA LEU A 21 -9.01 -6.20 5.71
C LEU A 21 -7.88 -6.90 4.95
N CYS A 22 -8.23 -7.84 4.09
CA CYS A 22 -7.31 -8.51 3.16
C CYS A 22 -7.84 -8.32 1.74
N LEU A 23 -7.06 -7.68 0.88
CA LEU A 23 -7.49 -7.29 -0.47
C LEU A 23 -6.41 -7.57 -1.51
N PHE A 24 -6.85 -7.74 -2.75
CA PHE A 24 -5.99 -7.79 -3.93
C PHE A 24 -6.44 -6.71 -4.92
N ILE A 25 -5.53 -5.78 -5.25
CA ILE A 25 -5.79 -4.71 -6.21
C ILE A 25 -5.19 -5.12 -7.56
N ASP A 26 -6.05 -5.52 -8.49
CA ASP A 26 -5.66 -5.72 -9.88
C ASP A 26 -5.94 -4.49 -10.75
N GLY A 27 -5.14 -4.31 -11.78
CA GLY A 27 -5.32 -3.22 -12.74
C GLY A 27 -4.31 -3.33 -13.86
N LYS A 28 -4.71 -2.91 -15.06
CA LYS A 28 -3.81 -2.94 -16.23
C LYS A 28 -2.56 -2.11 -16.00
N ALA A 29 -1.48 -2.42 -16.72
CA ALA A 29 -0.27 -1.60 -16.74
C ALA A 29 -0.63 -0.13 -17.05
N GLY A 30 0.03 0.81 -16.38
CA GLY A 30 -0.20 2.25 -16.56
C GLY A 30 -1.41 2.83 -15.80
N ARG A 31 -2.16 2.04 -15.01
CA ARG A 31 -3.32 2.55 -14.24
C ARG A 31 -2.98 3.17 -12.88
N GLY A 32 -1.70 3.42 -12.60
CA GLY A 32 -1.28 4.11 -11.37
C GLY A 32 -1.38 3.28 -10.08
N LYS A 33 -1.34 1.96 -10.15
CA LYS A 33 -1.36 1.08 -8.96
C LYS A 33 -0.28 1.43 -7.93
N THR A 34 0.94 1.69 -8.42
CA THR A 34 2.05 2.12 -7.57
C THR A 34 1.74 3.41 -6.83
N PHE A 35 1.16 4.40 -7.52
CA PHE A 35 0.75 5.65 -6.91
C PHE A 35 -0.30 5.42 -5.82
N LEU A 36 -1.36 4.65 -6.10
CA LEU A 36 -2.41 4.34 -5.13
C LEU A 36 -1.86 3.68 -3.87
N ILE A 37 -1.03 2.64 -4.01
CA ILE A 37 -0.42 1.93 -2.88
C ILE A 37 0.48 2.88 -2.08
N GLN A 38 1.29 3.71 -2.76
CA GLN A 38 2.15 4.68 -2.11
C GLN A 38 1.38 5.76 -1.35
N SER A 39 0.26 6.24 -1.90
CA SER A 39 -0.64 7.20 -1.23
C SER A 39 -1.21 6.62 0.06
N ILE A 40 -1.66 5.36 0.05
CA ILE A 40 -2.17 4.67 1.25
C ILE A 40 -1.06 4.58 2.32
N ILE A 41 0.13 4.12 1.94
CA ILE A 41 1.27 3.99 2.87
C ILE A 41 1.61 5.35 3.50
N ASN A 42 1.67 6.41 2.68
CA ASN A 42 1.99 7.75 3.15
C ASN A 42 0.91 8.31 4.09
N GLU A 43 -0.37 8.11 3.77
CA GLU A 43 -1.47 8.58 4.59
C GLU A 43 -1.52 7.86 5.95
N VAL A 44 -1.32 6.54 5.97
CA VAL A 44 -1.25 5.78 7.23
C VAL A 44 -0.11 6.29 8.11
N ARG A 45 1.07 6.55 7.51
CA ARG A 45 2.22 7.07 8.26
C ARG A 45 2.10 8.52 8.66
N SER A 46 1.42 9.37 7.88
CA SER A 46 1.18 10.78 8.23
C SER A 46 0.33 10.89 9.49
N ARG A 47 -0.56 9.91 9.73
CA ARG A 47 -1.37 9.76 10.94
C ARG A 47 -0.62 9.14 12.13
N GLY A 48 0.69 8.90 11.99
CA GLY A 48 1.52 8.27 13.04
C GLY A 48 1.32 6.77 13.20
N GLN A 49 0.60 6.11 12.28
CA GLN A 49 0.38 4.66 12.30
C GLN A 49 1.49 3.91 11.55
N ILE A 50 1.56 2.59 11.76
CA ILE A 50 2.61 1.74 11.19
C ILE A 50 2.12 1.13 9.87
N ALA A 51 2.83 1.41 8.77
CA ALA A 51 2.65 0.75 7.48
C ALA A 51 3.93 0.00 7.07
N ILE A 52 3.86 -1.33 6.99
CA ILE A 52 4.95 -2.20 6.52
C ILE A 52 4.79 -2.41 5.01
N ALA A 53 5.62 -1.74 4.22
CA ALA A 53 5.62 -1.86 2.77
C ALA A 53 6.63 -2.92 2.32
N THR A 54 6.16 -3.98 1.66
CA THR A 54 7.04 -5.01 1.10
C THR A 54 6.74 -5.26 -0.37
N ALA A 55 7.77 -5.70 -1.10
CA ALA A 55 7.64 -6.11 -2.49
C ALA A 55 8.50 -7.35 -2.79
N THR A 56 8.16 -8.08 -3.85
CA THR A 56 8.89 -9.29 -4.24
C THR A 56 10.25 -8.99 -4.87
N SER A 57 10.40 -7.85 -5.55
CA SER A 57 11.66 -7.41 -6.15
C SER A 57 12.24 -6.17 -5.43
N ALA A 58 13.56 -6.05 -5.44
CA ALA A 58 14.24 -4.89 -4.85
C ALA A 58 13.82 -3.57 -5.53
N PHE A 59 13.68 -3.59 -6.86
CA PHE A 59 13.26 -2.40 -7.61
C PHE A 59 11.84 -1.96 -7.25
N ALA A 60 10.91 -2.91 -7.09
CA ALA A 60 9.55 -2.58 -6.64
C ALA A 60 9.53 -2.05 -5.20
N ALA A 61 10.38 -2.58 -4.31
CA ALA A 61 10.48 -2.08 -2.94
C ALA A 61 10.94 -0.61 -2.87
N LEU A 62 11.86 -0.20 -3.77
CA LEU A 62 12.34 1.19 -3.85
C LEU A 62 11.25 2.19 -4.24
N MET A 63 10.18 1.74 -4.88
CA MET A 63 9.04 2.61 -5.23
C MET A 63 8.24 3.04 -4.00
N TYR A 64 8.46 2.38 -2.85
CA TYR A 64 7.75 2.66 -1.63
C TYR A 64 8.65 3.25 -0.56
N SER A 65 8.20 4.33 0.11
CA SER A 65 8.94 4.92 1.22
C SER A 65 9.22 3.86 2.28
N GLY A 66 10.48 3.69 2.70
CA GLY A 66 10.89 2.66 3.65
C GLY A 66 10.58 1.22 3.22
N GLY A 67 10.33 0.99 1.93
CA GLY A 67 10.01 -0.32 1.39
C GLY A 67 11.18 -1.30 1.49
N ARG A 68 10.86 -2.58 1.68
CA ARG A 68 11.84 -3.67 1.75
C ARG A 68 11.40 -4.84 0.89
N THR A 69 12.33 -5.71 0.51
CA THR A 69 11.91 -6.97 -0.12
C THR A 69 11.22 -7.85 0.92
N THR A 70 10.22 -8.64 0.52
CA THR A 70 9.52 -9.57 1.42
C THR A 70 10.50 -10.48 2.16
N HIS A 71 11.50 -11.03 1.45
CA HIS A 71 12.59 -11.82 2.04
C HIS A 71 13.33 -11.04 3.16
N SER A 72 13.76 -9.81 2.90
CA SER A 72 14.46 -9.01 3.91
C SER A 72 13.58 -8.54 5.08
N ALA A 73 12.29 -8.29 4.83
CA ALA A 73 11.36 -7.79 5.84
C ALA A 73 10.95 -8.90 6.82
N PHE A 74 10.71 -10.11 6.31
CA PHE A 74 10.21 -11.23 7.09
C PHE A 74 11.26 -12.30 7.40
N LYS A 75 12.50 -12.14 6.90
CA LYS A 75 13.60 -13.10 7.05
C LYS A 75 13.23 -14.50 6.56
N VAL A 76 12.66 -14.54 5.36
CA VAL A 76 12.27 -15.76 4.63
C VAL A 76 13.11 -15.94 3.38
#